data_AF-A0A965DB22-F1
#
_entry.id   AF-A0A965DB22-F1
#
_cell.length_a   1.000
_cell.length_b   1.000
_cell.length_c   1.000
_cell.angle_alpha   90.00
_cell.angle_beta   90.00
_cell.angle_gamma   90.00
#
_symmetry.space_group_name_H-M   'P 1'
#
loop_
_entity.id
_entity.type
_entity.pdbx_description
1 polymer ?
#
loop_
_entity_poly.entity_id
_entity_poly.type
_entity_poly.pdbx_seq_one_letter_code
_entity_poly.pdbx_strand_id
1 'polypeptide(L)'
;MKRATTAKLPKKTSVKVNDPDNPAWTEDMLGTPVLKRGRGPQTAPTKVLTSIRLDADILDFFKSQGVGYQSRINAALRQEVQRHAKTIPKSMPRKRAAA
;
A
#
# COMPACT_ATOMS: atom_id res chain seq x y z
N MET A 1 27.84 -20.82 5.64
CA MET A 1 28.22 -19.76 6.60
C MET A 1 27.08 -18.74 6.66
N LYS A 2 26.34 -18.66 7.78
CA LYS A 2 25.17 -17.77 7.90
C LYS A 2 25.61 -16.39 8.43
N ARG A 3 25.39 -15.31 7.69
CA ARG A 3 25.62 -13.93 8.16
C ARG A 3 24.38 -13.46 8.93
N ALA A 4 24.44 -13.53 10.25
CA ALA A 4 23.46 -12.90 11.13
C ALA A 4 23.77 -11.39 11.23
N THR A 5 23.06 -10.57 10.46
CA THR A 5 23.21 -9.11 10.55
C THR A 5 22.15 -8.57 11.52
N THR A 6 22.37 -8.75 12.82
CA THR A 6 21.71 -7.94 13.84
C THR A 6 22.27 -6.53 13.70
N ALA A 7 21.47 -5.61 13.15
CA ALA A 7 21.80 -4.19 13.17
C ALA A 7 21.68 -3.69 14.61
N LYS A 8 22.82 -3.55 15.29
CA LYS A 8 22.90 -2.95 16.62
C LYS A 8 22.65 -1.45 16.48
N LEU A 9 21.49 -0.98 16.94
CA LEU A 9 21.13 0.45 16.94
C LEU A 9 22.18 1.26 17.73
N PRO A 10 22.63 2.43 17.26
CA PRO A 10 23.64 3.23 17.96
C PRO A 10 23.13 3.66 19.34
N LYS A 11 23.95 3.42 20.38
CA LYS A 11 23.61 3.56 21.81
C LYS A 11 23.42 5.01 22.30
N LYS A 12 23.34 6.03 21.45
CA LYS A 12 23.25 7.41 21.93
C LYS A 12 22.55 8.34 20.94
N THR A 13 21.23 8.43 21.09
CA THR A 13 20.46 9.60 20.67
C THR A 13 19.57 9.99 21.84
N SER A 14 20.11 10.78 22.75
CA SER A 14 19.32 11.52 23.73
C SER A 14 20.12 12.75 24.17
N VAL A 15 20.51 13.59 23.21
CA VAL A 15 20.78 14.99 23.57
C VAL A 15 19.40 15.55 23.90
N LYS A 16 19.14 15.80 25.19
CA LYS A 16 17.97 16.57 25.62
C LYS A 16 18.21 18.00 25.17
N VAL A 17 17.84 18.30 23.93
CA VAL A 17 17.76 19.69 23.46
C VAL A 17 16.57 20.29 24.19
N ASN A 18 16.82 21.29 25.02
CA ASN A 18 15.76 22.10 25.61
C ASN A 18 15.27 23.03 24.50
N ASP A 19 14.16 22.65 23.86
CA ASP A 19 13.50 23.42 22.81
C ASP A 19 12.32 24.20 23.43
N PRO A 20 12.42 25.53 23.59
CA PRO A 20 11.34 26.34 24.17
C PRO A 20 10.05 26.30 23.35
N ASP A 21 10.14 26.05 22.04
CA ASP A 21 8.99 26.04 21.12
C ASP A 21 8.32 24.65 21.05
N ASN A 22 8.97 23.62 21.59
CA ASN A 22 8.45 22.25 21.65
C ASN A 22 8.51 21.69 23.09
N PRO A 23 7.68 22.23 24.01
CA PRO A 23 7.62 21.72 25.37
C PRO A 23 7.15 20.27 25.39
N ALA A 24 7.66 19.48 26.33
CA ALA A 24 7.16 18.13 26.57
C ALA A 24 5.67 18.22 26.91
N TRP A 25 4.84 17.42 26.22
CA TRP A 25 3.42 17.37 26.50
C TRP A 25 3.18 16.95 27.95
N THR A 26 2.35 17.68 28.67
CA THR A 26 1.95 17.32 30.03
C THR A 26 0.93 16.18 29.97
N GLU A 27 0.94 15.28 30.96
CA GLU A 27 0.03 14.12 31.00
C GLU A 27 -1.45 14.55 30.94
N ASP A 28 -1.76 15.73 31.50
CA ASP A 28 -3.09 16.34 31.51
C ASP A 28 -3.56 16.79 30.11
N MET A 29 -2.61 17.12 29.21
CA MET A 29 -2.90 17.45 27.80
C MET A 29 -3.15 16.22 26.93
N LEU A 30 -2.61 15.06 27.31
CA LEU A 30 -2.72 13.83 26.52
C LEU A 30 -4.12 13.20 26.59
N GLY A 31 -4.89 13.59 27.62
CA GLY A 31 -6.21 13.06 27.89
C GLY A 31 -6.20 11.57 28.23
N THR A 32 -7.37 11.02 28.57
CA THR A 32 -7.48 9.59 28.85
C THR A 32 -7.20 8.79 27.57
N PRO A 33 -6.31 7.77 27.59
CA PRO A 33 -5.97 7.00 26.41
C PRO A 33 -7.22 6.29 25.86
N VAL A 34 -7.73 6.78 24.74
CA VAL A 34 -8.81 6.12 24.00
C VAL A 34 -8.17 4.99 23.19
N LEU A 35 -8.40 3.74 23.61
CA LEU A 35 -8.06 2.56 22.82
C LEU A 35 -8.89 2.54 21.53
N LYS A 36 -8.45 3.28 20.51
CA LYS A 36 -9.02 3.17 19.16
C LYS A 36 -8.65 1.81 18.62
N ARG A 37 -9.65 0.94 18.47
CA ARG A 37 -9.51 -0.33 17.77
C ARG A 37 -8.89 -0.04 16.40
N GLY A 38 -7.69 -0.58 16.16
CA GLY A 38 -6.95 -0.35 14.92
C GLY A 38 -7.78 -0.74 13.70
N ARG A 39 -7.33 -0.32 12.51
CA ARG A 39 -7.96 -0.73 11.26
C ARG A 39 -8.05 -2.26 11.23
N GLY A 40 -9.28 -2.78 11.12
CA GLY A 40 -9.51 -4.21 11.09
C GLY A 40 -8.83 -4.90 9.91
N PRO A 41 -8.79 -6.25 9.91
CA PRO A 41 -8.26 -7.02 8.79
C PRO A 41 -8.89 -6.59 7.47
N GLN A 42 -8.10 -6.51 6.40
CA GLN A 42 -8.62 -6.15 5.07
C GLN A 42 -9.34 -7.36 4.46
N THR A 43 -10.63 -7.52 4.75
CA THR A 43 -11.45 -8.71 4.46
C THR A 43 -11.65 -8.99 2.96
N ALA A 44 -11.41 -8.01 2.08
CA ALA A 44 -11.55 -8.18 0.64
C ALA A 44 -10.54 -7.28 -0.11
N PRO A 45 -9.32 -7.77 -0.41
CA PRO A 45 -8.40 -7.02 -1.25
C PRO A 45 -8.98 -6.89 -2.67
N THR A 46 -9.32 -5.67 -3.07
CA THR A 46 -9.90 -5.38 -4.40
C THR A 46 -8.93 -5.63 -5.55
N LYS A 47 -7.62 -5.63 -5.26
CA LYS A 47 -6.53 -5.85 -6.22
C LYS A 47 -5.76 -7.10 -5.81
N VAL A 48 -5.55 -7.99 -6.77
CA VAL A 48 -4.68 -9.15 -6.62
C VAL A 48 -3.30 -8.76 -7.15
N LEU A 49 -2.25 -9.04 -6.39
CA LEU A 49 -0.87 -8.87 -6.86
C LEU A 49 -0.56 -10.01 -7.82
N THR A 50 -0.46 -9.69 -9.11
CA THR A 50 -0.12 -10.65 -10.15
C THR A 50 1.09 -10.14 -10.91
N SER A 51 2.07 -11.01 -11.17
CA SER A 51 3.18 -10.72 -12.07
C SER A 51 2.77 -11.06 -13.50
N ILE A 52 2.80 -10.07 -14.39
CA ILE A 52 2.57 -10.24 -15.83
C ILE A 52 3.78 -9.67 -16.58
N ARG A 53 4.09 -10.24 -17.73
CA ARG A 53 5.07 -9.66 -18.66
C ARG A 53 4.35 -8.72 -19.61
N LEU A 54 4.93 -7.54 -19.82
CA LEU A 54 4.48 -6.53 -20.77
C LEU A 54 5.63 -6.26 -21.72
N ASP A 55 5.31 -5.87 -22.96
CA ASP A 55 6.32 -5.46 -23.92
C ASP A 55 7.06 -4.20 -23.45
N ALA A 56 8.31 -4.07 -23.89
CA ALA A 56 9.21 -3.02 -23.42
C ALA A 56 8.72 -1.62 -23.82
N ASP A 57 8.25 -1.47 -25.06
CA ASP A 57 7.68 -0.25 -25.61
C ASP A 57 6.44 0.22 -24.84
N ILE A 58 5.54 -0.69 -24.47
CA ILE A 58 4.37 -0.40 -23.65
C ILE A 58 4.81 0.12 -22.26
N LEU A 59 5.77 -0.56 -21.63
CA LEU A 59 6.28 -0.12 -20.34
C LEU A 59 6.93 1.26 -20.40
N ASP A 60 7.73 1.51 -21.44
CA ASP A 60 8.42 2.79 -21.62
C ASP A 60 7.43 3.94 -21.90
N PHE A 61 6.40 3.68 -22.71
CA PHE A 61 5.31 4.63 -22.92
C PHE A 61 4.65 5.03 -21.60
N PHE A 62 4.23 4.08 -20.77
CA PHE A 62 3.56 4.40 -19.50
C PHE A 62 4.50 5.04 -18.48
N LYS A 63 5.77 4.61 -18.41
CA LYS A 63 6.78 5.21 -17.53
C LYS A 63 7.08 6.66 -17.89
N SER A 64 7.09 7.02 -19.18
CA SER A 64 7.33 8.39 -19.63
C SER A 64 6.27 9.39 -19.13
N GLN A 65 5.07 8.91 -18.81
CA GLN A 65 3.98 9.72 -18.22
C GLN A 65 4.21 10.05 -16.73
N GLY A 66 5.30 9.57 -16.12
CA GLY A 66 5.72 9.87 -14.76
C GLY A 66 5.08 9.01 -13.67
N VAL A 67 4.97 9.57 -12.47
CA VAL A 67 4.44 8.87 -11.28
C VAL A 67 3.01 8.36 -11.54
N GLY A 68 2.72 7.14 -11.10
CA GLY A 68 1.40 6.52 -11.26
C GLY A 68 1.21 5.72 -12.56
N TYR A 69 2.27 5.44 -13.31
CA TYR A 69 2.20 4.65 -14.55
C TYR A 69 1.48 3.30 -14.39
N GLN A 70 1.69 2.59 -13.26
CA GLN A 70 1.00 1.32 -12.97
C GLN A 70 -0.53 1.51 -12.82
N SER A 71 -0.96 2.60 -12.21
CA SER A 71 -2.38 2.94 -12.10
C SER A 71 -2.99 3.22 -13.47
N ARG A 72 -2.25 3.86 -14.36
CA ARG A 72 -2.66 4.10 -15.76
C ARG A 72 -2.77 2.82 -16.56
N ILE A 73 -1.81 1.89 -16.43
CA ILE A 73 -1.90 0.55 -17.02
C ILE A 73 -3.20 -0.15 -16.57
N ASN A 74 -3.46 -0.16 -15.26
CA ASN A 74 -4.68 -0.78 -14.74
C ASN A 74 -5.97 -0.09 -15.24
N ALA A 75 -5.96 1.23 -15.43
CA ALA A 75 -7.09 1.96 -16.00
C ALA A 75 -7.35 1.58 -17.46
N ALA A 76 -6.30 1.45 -18.28
CA ALA A 76 -6.40 0.99 -19.67
C ALA A 76 -7.00 -0.43 -19.74
N LEU A 77 -6.48 -1.36 -18.93
CA LEU A 77 -7.02 -2.72 -18.85
C LEU A 77 -8.49 -2.75 -18.41
N ARG A 78 -8.91 -1.86 -17.49
CA ARG A 78 -10.31 -1.73 -17.08
C ARG A 78 -11.22 -1.28 -18.22
N GLN A 79 -10.74 -0.38 -19.08
CA GLN A 79 -11.50 0.06 -20.25
C GLN A 79 -11.66 -1.08 -21.26
N GLU A 80 -10.60 -1.85 -21.52
CA GLU A 80 -10.72 -3.04 -22.39
C GLU A 80 -11.76 -4.03 -21.85
N VAL A 81 -11.70 -4.34 -20.55
CA VAL A 81 -12.70 -5.22 -19.92
C VAL A 81 -14.11 -4.67 -20.10
N GLN A 82 -14.33 -3.36 -19.98
CA GLN A 82 -15.67 -2.76 -20.16
C GLN A 82 -16.15 -2.83 -21.60
N ARG A 83 -15.27 -2.62 -22.59
CA ARG A 83 -15.61 -2.75 -24.01
C ARG A 83 -16.03 -4.17 -24.36
N HIS A 84 -15.36 -5.17 -23.79
CA HIS A 84 -15.61 -6.59 -24.04
C HIS A 84 -16.64 -7.21 -23.07
N ALA A 85 -17.04 -6.53 -21.99
CA ALA A 85 -18.04 -7.04 -21.06
C ALA A 85 -19.42 -7.24 -21.69
N LYS A 86 -19.70 -6.59 -22.84
CA LYS A 86 -20.94 -6.79 -23.60
C LYS A 86 -20.96 -8.12 -24.38
N THR A 87 -19.81 -8.74 -24.61
CA THR A 87 -19.64 -9.99 -25.35
C THR A 87 -19.27 -11.19 -24.47
N ILE A 88 -18.87 -10.97 -23.21
CA ILE A 88 -18.58 -12.05 -22.27
C ILE A 88 -19.89 -12.47 -21.58
N PRO A 89 -20.42 -13.70 -21.83
CA PRO A 89 -21.59 -14.18 -21.12
C PRO A 89 -21.32 -14.20 -19.61
N LYS A 90 -22.38 -13.90 -18.83
CA LYS A 90 -22.38 -13.82 -17.37
C LYS A 90 -22.20 -15.22 -16.74
N SER A 91 -21.08 -15.88 -17.02
CA SER A 91 -20.72 -17.20 -16.50
C SER A 91 -19.29 -17.17 -15.97
N MET A 92 -19.04 -16.34 -14.95
CA MET A 92 -17.92 -16.58 -14.05
C MET A 92 -18.46 -16.42 -12.64
N PRO A 93 -18.67 -17.52 -11.89
CA PRO A 93 -19.04 -17.39 -10.50
C PRO A 93 -17.87 -16.70 -9.83
N ARG A 94 -18.09 -15.48 -9.34
CA ARG A 94 -17.19 -14.91 -8.35
C ARG A 94 -17.28 -15.85 -7.16
N LYS A 95 -16.37 -16.82 -7.09
CA LYS A 95 -16.24 -17.72 -5.95
C LYS A 95 -16.01 -16.79 -4.76
N ARG A 96 -17.09 -16.50 -4.02
CA ARG A 96 -16.98 -15.91 -2.69
C ARG A 96 -16.18 -16.94 -1.92
N ALA A 97 -14.92 -16.64 -1.63
CA ALA A 97 -14.17 -17.40 -0.66
C ALA A 97 -14.97 -17.28 0.64
N ALA A 98 -15.65 -18.38 0.97
CA ALA A 98 -16.35 -18.56 2.23
C ALA A 98 -15.36 -19.17 3.23
N ALA A 99 -15.59 -18.80 4.50
CA ALA A 99 -14.91 -19.21 5.74
C ALA A 99 -13.54 -18.55 5.99
#